data_AF-A0A947R0A4-F1
#
_entry.id   AF-A0A947R0A4-F1
#
_cell.length_a   1.000
_cell.length_b   1.000
_cell.length_c   1.000
_cell.angle_alpha   90.00
_cell.angle_beta   90.00
_cell.angle_gamma   90.00
#
_symmetry.space_group_name_H-M   'P 1'
#
loop_
_entity.id
_entity.type
_entity.pdbx_description
1 polymer ?
#
loop_
_entity_poly.entity_id
_entity_poly.type
_entity_poly.pdbx_seq_one_letter_code
_entity_poly.pdbx_strand_id
1 'polypeptide(L)' 'MTVAVFPGRSFQAKKVLYREIASQLNGLGIKGDDILIMLNEPPLENWGIRGGYPANEIDIGFKLNV' A
#
# COMPACT_ATOMS: atom_id res chain seq x y z
N MET A 1 11.82 -3.32 0.90
CA MET A 1 11.00 -2.64 -0.14
C MET A 1 9.98 -1.73 0.54
N THR A 2 9.78 -0.52 0.02
CA THR A 2 8.79 0.43 0.53
C THR A 2 7.65 0.59 -0.46
N VAL A 3 6.41 0.53 0.03
CA VAL A 3 5.21 0.75 -0.78
C VAL A 3 4.44 1.93 -0.19
N ALA A 4 4.28 2.99 -0.97
CA ALA A 4 3.42 4.11 -0.61
C ALA A 4 1.99 3.80 -1.08
N VAL A 5 1.02 3.88 -0.16
CA VAL A 5 -0.38 3.56 -0.41
C VAL A 5 -1.29 4.51 0.35
N PHE A 6 -2.45 4.84 -0.22
CA PHE A 6 -3.45 5.62 0.52
C PHE A 6 -3.87 4.85 1.79
N PRO A 7 -4.15 5.55 2.90
CA PRO A 7 -4.58 4.94 4.14
C PRO A 7 -5.95 4.24 3.98
N GLY A 8 -6.39 3.52 5.02
CA GLY A 8 -7.75 2.97 5.08
C GLY A 8 -7.90 1.54 4.54
N ARG A 9 -6.83 0.79 4.33
CA ARG A 9 -6.95 -0.66 4.07
C ARG A 9 -7.07 -1.39 5.40
N SER A 10 -7.94 -2.38 5.50
CA SER A 10 -8.01 -3.25 6.69
C SER A 10 -6.70 -3.97 6.91
N PHE A 11 -6.50 -4.36 8.16
CA PHE A 11 -5.38 -5.21 8.53
C PHE A 11 -5.34 -6.53 7.76
N GLN A 12 -6.50 -7.09 7.40
CA GLN A 12 -6.56 -8.32 6.60
C GLN A 12 -6.01 -8.09 5.18
N ALA A 13 -6.40 -7.00 4.52
CA ALA A 13 -5.87 -6.64 3.21
C ALA A 13 -4.35 -6.45 3.23
N LYS A 14 -3.82 -5.78 4.27
CA LYS A 14 -2.36 -5.61 4.46
C LYS A 14 -1.63 -6.95 4.61
N LYS A 15 -2.18 -7.89 5.40
CA LYS A 15 -1.60 -9.23 5.55
C LYS A 15 -1.57 -10.02 4.24
N VAL A 16 -2.65 -9.94 3.45
CA VAL A 16 -2.70 -10.58 2.13
C VAL A 16 -1.60 -9.99 1.24
N LEU A 17 -1.48 -8.66 1.18
CA LEU A 17 -0.43 -7.99 0.41
C LEU A 17 0.98 -8.48 0.79
N TYR A 18 1.30 -8.56 2.08
CA TYR A 18 2.62 -9.03 2.53
C TYR A 18 2.90 -10.46 2.09
N ARG A 19 1.91 -11.36 2.25
CA ARG A 19 2.04 -12.77 1.89
C ARG A 19 2.21 -12.95 0.39
N GLU A 20 1.41 -12.26 -0.41
CA GLU A 20 1.49 -12.37 -1.87
C GLU A 20 2.84 -11.84 -2.38
N ILE A 21 3.29 -10.68 -1.90
CA ILE A 21 4.61 -10.15 -2.27
C ILE A 21 5.73 -11.15 -1.92
N ALA A 22 5.74 -11.67 -0.68
CA ALA A 22 6.77 -12.60 -0.24
C ALA A 22 6.72 -13.92 -1.04
N SER A 23 5.52 -14.44 -1.31
CA SER A 23 5.30 -15.66 -2.11
C SER A 23 5.81 -15.49 -3.54
N GLN A 24 5.46 -14.38 -4.19
CA GLN A 24 5.87 -14.11 -5.58
C GLN A 24 7.40 -13.96 -5.70
N LEU A 25 8.03 -13.25 -4.76
CA LEU A 25 9.50 -13.10 -4.74
C LEU A 25 10.21 -14.42 -4.39
N ASN A 26 9.61 -15.26 -3.55
CA ASN A 26 10.10 -16.62 -3.30
C ASN A 26 10.07 -17.49 -4.56
N GLY A 27 9.04 -17.34 -5.40
CA GLY A 27 9.00 -17.95 -6.74
C GLY A 27 10.15 -17.53 -7.66
N LEU A 28 10.78 -16.39 -7.38
CA LEU A 28 11.97 -15.88 -8.10
C LEU A 28 13.29 -16.23 -7.39
N GLY A 29 13.26 -17.05 -6.34
CA GLY A 29 14.45 -17.53 -5.62
C GLY A 29 14.89 -16.67 -4.43
N ILE A 30 14.12 -15.64 -4.05
CA ILE A 30 14.39 -14.81 -2.87
C ILE A 30 13.66 -15.42 -1.67
N LYS A 31 14.39 -15.94 -0.67
CA LYS A 31 13.75 -16.56 0.50
C LYS A 31 12.84 -15.56 1.21
N GLY A 32 11.65 -16.00 1.59
CA GLY A 32 10.65 -15.16 2.27
C GLY A 32 11.20 -14.43 3.51
N ASP A 33 12.03 -15.10 4.30
CA ASP A 33 12.61 -14.55 5.54
C ASP A 33 13.64 -13.43 5.30
N ASP A 34 14.15 -13.31 4.07
CA ASP A 34 15.07 -12.23 3.66
C ASP A 34 14.30 -10.98 3.16
N ILE A 35 12.96 -11.02 3.17
CA ILE A 35 12.11 -9.97 2.60
C ILE A 35 11.53 -9.08 3.71
N LEU A 36 11.91 -7.79 3.67
CA LEU A 36 11.30 -6.74 4.47
C LEU A 36 10.38 -5.85 3.62
N ILE A 37 9.14 -5.68 4.07
CA ILE A 37 8.13 -4.82 3.44
C ILE A 37 7.70 -3.75 4.44
N MET A 38 7.75 -2.48 4.03
CA MET A 38 7.23 -1.35 4.78
C MET A 38 6.13 -0.67 3.99
N LEU A 39 4.96 -0.49 4.59
CA LEU A 39 3.89 0.34 4.05
C LEU A 39 4.02 1.75 4.61
N ASN A 40 4.08 2.72 3.69
CA ASN A 40 3.96 4.12 4.02
C ASN A 40 2.53 4.56 3.67
N GLU A 41 1.76 4.96 4.68
CA GLU A 41 0.38 5.43 4.53
C GLU A 41 0.25 6.87 5.06
N PRO A 42 0.81 7.88 4.37
CA PRO A 42 0.58 9.27 4.73
C PRO A 42 -0.92 9.60 4.71
N PRO A 43 -1.38 10.50 5.59
CA PRO A 43 -2.72 11.07 5.52
C PRO A 43 -3.05 11.60 4.12
N LEU A 44 -4.33 11.60 3.72
CA LEU A 44 -4.74 11.95 2.36
C LEU A 44 -4.35 13.37 1.94
N GLU A 45 -4.33 14.31 2.90
CA GLU A 45 -3.89 15.69 2.71
C GLU A 45 -2.40 15.81 2.30
N ASN A 46 -1.62 14.76 2.51
CA ASN A 46 -0.20 14.71 2.14
C ASN A 46 0.04 14.09 0.76
N TRP A 47 -1.01 13.82 -0.01
CA TRP A 47 -0.93 13.27 -1.37
C TRP A 47 -1.38 14.31 -2.40
N GLY A 48 -0.48 14.69 -3.33
CA GLY A 48 -0.83 15.51 -4.49
C GLY A 48 -1.24 14.65 -5.68
N ILE A 49 -2.47 14.79 -6.16
CA ILE A 49 -3.02 14.01 -7.29
C ILE A 49 -3.82 14.89 -8.27
N ARG A 50 -4.11 14.36 -9.46
CA ARG A 50 -4.98 14.98 -10.50
C ARG A 50 -4.76 16.48 -10.72
N GLY A 51 -3.51 16.90 -10.92
CA GLY A 51 -3.17 18.31 -11.13
C GLY A 51 -2.72 19.05 -9.87
N GLY A 52 -2.38 18.32 -8.81
CA GLY A 52 -1.78 18.87 -7.59
C GLY A 52 -2.77 19.11 -6.45
N TYR A 53 -3.98 18.56 -6.54
CA TYR A 53 -4.95 18.63 -5.46
C TYR A 53 -4.59 17.63 -4.35
N PRO A 54 -4.70 18.02 -3.08
CA PRO A 54 -4.72 17.10 -1.95
C PRO A 54 -5.75 15.98 -2.18
N ALA A 55 -5.38 14.73 -1.89
CA ALA A 55 -6.26 13.60 -2.18
C ALA A 55 -7.56 13.58 -1.34
N ASN A 56 -7.60 14.30 -0.22
CA ASN A 56 -8.82 14.50 0.58
C ASN A 56 -9.80 15.51 -0.04
N GLU A 57 -9.39 16.31 -1.03
CA GLU A 57 -10.24 17.32 -1.67
C GLU A 57 -10.98 16.80 -2.91
N ILE A 58 -10.65 15.60 -3.39
CA ILE A 58 -11.25 15.03 -4.60
C ILE A 58 -11.64 13.58 -4.40
N ASP A 59 -12.65 13.12 -5.15
CA ASP A 59 -13.06 11.71 -5.13
C ASP A 59 -11.95 10.81 -5.69
N ILE A 60 -11.27 10.09 -4.81
CA ILE A 60 -10.18 9.16 -5.14
C ILE A 60 -10.63 7.91 -5.91
N GLY A 61 -11.94 7.68 -6.08
CA GLY A 61 -12.49 6.65 -6.96
C GLY A 61 -12.54 5.24 -6.34
N PHE A 62 -12.37 5.13 -5.02
CA PHE A 62 -12.55 3.86 -4.30
C PHE A 62 -12.84 4.09 -2.81
N LYS A 63 -13.36 3.05 -2.15
CA LYS A 63 -13.71 3.11 -0.71
C LYS A 63 -12.48 2.98 0.17
N LEU A 64 -12.37 3.87 1.14
CA LEU A 64 -11.47 3.73 2.28
C LEU A 64 -12.18 2.96 3.41
N ASN A 65 -11.38 2.37 4.29
CA ASN A 65 -11.79 1.61 5.47
C ASN A 65 -12.54 0.31 5.13
N VAL A 66 -11.93 -0.50 4.27
CA VAL A 66 -12.43 -1.84 3.86
C VAL A 66 -11.65 -2.97 4.49
#